data_AF-A0A1H8SYS4-F1
#
_entry.id   AF-A0A1H8SYS4-F1
#
_cell.length_a   1.000
_cell.length_b   1.000
_cell.length_c   1.000
_cell.angle_alpha   90.00
_cell.angle_beta   90.00
_cell.angle_gamma   90.00
#
_symmetry.space_group_name_H-M   'P 1'
#
loop_
_entity.id
_entity.type
_entity.pdbx_description
1 polymer ?
#
loop_
_entity_poly.entity_id
_entity_poly.type
_entity_poly.pdbx_seq_one_letter_code
_entity_poly.pdbx_strand_id
1 'polypeptide(L)'
;MPEIDLPQPLIDAQRTVDRAWAEVEDHRKSVNARRRAAAATEGRQADDARPWTGPALDPWTQADDDEHERRMATARAAAEARQAALTAAGLGSGYTIVQALHLAARPATV
;
A
#
# COMPACT_ATOMS: atom_id res chain seq x y z
N MET A 1 2.88 25.97 4.36
CA MET A 1 3.79 25.78 3.21
C MET A 1 3.29 26.65 2.07
N PRO A 2 4.15 27.17 1.18
CA PRO A 2 3.67 27.81 -0.04
C PRO A 2 2.76 26.83 -0.81
N GLU A 3 1.66 27.34 -1.34
CA GLU A 3 0.73 26.59 -2.17
C GLU A 3 1.43 26.31 -3.51
N ILE A 4 1.81 25.05 -3.73
CA ILE A 4 2.40 24.61 -4.98
C ILE A 4 1.24 24.21 -5.88
N ASP A 5 1.05 24.96 -6.96
CA ASP A 5 0.07 24.59 -7.99
C ASP A 5 0.59 23.36 -8.74
N LEU A 6 -0.07 22.22 -8.54
CA LEU A 6 0.32 20.93 -9.09
C LEU A 6 -0.63 20.55 -10.22
N PRO A 7 -0.12 20.15 -11.40
CA PRO A 7 -0.97 19.74 -12.51
C PRO A 7 -1.91 18.60 -12.13
N GLN A 8 -3.20 18.71 -12.51
CA GLN A 8 -4.21 17.68 -12.24
C GLN A 8 -3.79 16.25 -12.67
N PRO A 9 -3.16 16.04 -13.86
CA PRO A 9 -2.68 14.70 -14.25
C PRO A 9 -1.67 14.09 -13.25
N LEU A 10 -0.87 14.93 -12.59
CA LEU A 10 0.10 14.49 -11.60
C LEU A 10 -0.56 14.11 -10.27
N ILE A 11 -1.61 14.85 -9.89
CA ILE A 11 -2.46 14.52 -8.74
C ILE A 11 -3.17 13.17 -8.96
N ASP A 12 -3.70 12.94 -10.16
CA ASP A 12 -4.37 11.68 -10.50
C ASP A 12 -3.39 10.50 -10.57
N ALA A 13 -2.15 10.73 -11.00
CA ALA A 13 -1.09 9.75 -10.91
C ALA A 13 -0.77 9.39 -9.45
N GLN A 14 -0.70 10.37 -8.55
CA GLN A 14 -0.50 10.11 -7.12
C GLN A 14 -1.68 9.34 -6.51
N ARG A 15 -2.93 9.67 -6.86
CA ARG A 15 -4.12 8.90 -6.42
C ARG A 15 -4.07 7.45 -6.88
N THR A 16 -3.56 7.20 -8.09
CA THR A 16 -3.39 5.85 -8.63
C THR A 16 -2.35 5.07 -7.83
N VAL A 17 -1.23 5.70 -7.45
CA VAL A 17 -0.24 5.11 -6.55
C VAL A 17 -0.84 4.77 -5.19
N ASP A 18 -1.56 5.72 -4.59
CA ASP A 18 -2.15 5.52 -3.25
C ASP A 18 -3.17 4.38 -3.25
N ARG A 19 -4.01 4.29 -4.30
CA ARG A 19 -4.95 3.18 -4.49
C ARG A 19 -4.24 1.83 -4.63
N ALA A 20 -3.19 1.75 -5.46
CA ALA A 20 -2.46 0.50 -5.66
C ALA A 20 -1.79 0.01 -4.36
N TRP A 21 -1.24 0.92 -3.55
CA TRP A 21 -0.71 0.55 -2.22
C TRP A 21 -1.80 0.15 -1.23
N ALA A 22 -2.96 0.81 -1.26
CA ALA A 22 -4.10 0.40 -0.45
C ALA A 22 -4.55 -1.02 -0.79
N GLU A 23 -4.59 -1.39 -2.07
CA GLU A 23 -4.92 -2.75 -2.51
C GLU A 23 -3.89 -3.80 -2.04
N VAL A 24 -2.60 -3.47 -2.02
CA VAL A 24 -1.55 -4.34 -1.44
C VAL A 24 -1.79 -4.57 0.05
N GLU A 25 -2.07 -3.48 0.79
CA GLU A 25 -2.27 -3.55 2.23
C GLU A 25 -3.57 -4.28 2.60
N ASP A 26 -4.64 -4.09 1.83
CA ASP A 26 -5.90 -4.79 2.03
C ASP A 26 -5.76 -6.29 1.78
N HIS A 27 -4.98 -6.70 0.77
CA HIS A 27 -4.63 -8.11 0.58
C HIS A 27 -3.89 -8.67 1.79
N ARG A 28 -2.83 -7.97 2.23
CA ARG A 28 -2.02 -8.38 3.39
C ARG A 28 -2.86 -8.54 4.65
N LYS A 29 -3.77 -7.59 4.91
CA LYS A 29 -4.72 -7.64 6.03
C LYS A 29 -5.68 -8.81 5.89
N SER A 30 -6.24 -9.03 4.69
CA SER A 30 -7.17 -10.13 4.41
C SER A 30 -6.53 -11.51 4.63
N VAL A 31 -5.33 -11.74 4.09
CA VAL A 31 -4.57 -12.99 4.29
C VAL A 31 -4.29 -13.22 5.78
N ASN A 32 -3.86 -12.18 6.49
CA ASN A 32 -3.61 -12.27 7.93
C ASN A 32 -4.90 -12.57 8.73
N ALA A 33 -6.02 -11.94 8.38
CA ALA A 33 -7.31 -12.19 9.03
C ALA A 33 -7.77 -13.64 8.82
N ARG A 34 -7.68 -14.16 7.59
CA ARG A 34 -8.00 -15.55 7.25
C ARG A 34 -7.13 -16.54 8.02
N ARG A 35 -5.82 -16.30 8.08
CA ARG A 35 -4.87 -17.14 8.85
C ARG A 35 -5.18 -17.15 10.34
N ARG A 36 -5.55 -16.01 10.91
CA ARG A 36 -5.98 -15.92 12.32
C ARG A 36 -7.29 -16.66 12.57
N ALA A 37 -8.26 -16.54 11.67
CA ALA A 37 -9.53 -17.26 11.77
C ALA A 37 -9.33 -18.78 11.70
N ALA A 38 -8.47 -19.27 10.79
CA ALA A 38 -8.14 -20.69 10.70
C ALA A 38 -7.48 -21.22 11.99
N ALA A 39 -6.48 -20.50 12.52
CA ALA A 39 -5.83 -20.87 13.78
C ALA A 39 -6.81 -20.93 14.96
N ALA A 40 -7.78 -20.01 15.01
CA ALA A 40 -8.83 -20.02 16.03
C ALA A 40 -9.77 -21.23 15.90
N THR A 41 -10.18 -21.58 14.68
CA THR A 41 -11.03 -22.76 14.42
C THR A 41 -10.33 -24.07 14.82
N GLU A 42 -9.02 -24.16 14.63
CA GLU A 42 -8.22 -25.31 15.03
C GLU A 42 -7.86 -25.34 16.53
N GLY A 43 -8.29 -24.33 17.30
CA GLY A 43 -8.02 -24.23 18.73
C GLY A 43 -6.55 -23.96 19.07
N ARG A 44 -5.76 -23.42 18.12
CA ARG A 44 -4.35 -23.10 18.37
C ARG A 44 -4.25 -22.00 19.43
N GLN A 45 -3.49 -22.27 20.49
CA GLN A 45 -3.28 -21.34 21.58
C GLN A 45 -2.08 -20.42 21.31
N ALA A 46 -2.02 -19.31 22.05
CA ALA A 46 -0.84 -18.47 22.06
C ALA A 46 0.35 -19.26 22.61
N ASP A 47 1.52 -19.05 22.00
CA ASP A 47 2.78 -19.62 22.45
C ASP A 47 3.44 -18.62 23.40
N ASP A 48 3.34 -18.86 24.71
CA ASP A 48 3.86 -17.98 25.76
C ASP A 48 5.40 -17.83 25.71
N ALA A 49 6.10 -18.69 24.97
CA ALA A 49 7.54 -18.55 24.75
C ALA A 49 7.88 -17.52 23.66
N ARG A 50 6.90 -17.01 22.90
CA ARG A 50 7.12 -16.01 21.85
C ARG A 50 6.93 -14.58 22.36
N PRO A 51 7.72 -13.61 21.87
CA PRO A 51 7.62 -12.22 22.29
C PRO A 51 6.39 -11.48 21.73
N TRP A 52 5.58 -12.12 20.88
CA TRP A 52 4.35 -11.54 20.34
C TRP A 52 3.12 -12.35 20.77
N THR A 53 2.01 -11.64 21.00
CA THR A 53 0.75 -12.23 21.45
C THR A 53 0.04 -12.93 20.29
N GLY A 54 -0.29 -14.22 20.48
CA GLY A 54 -1.16 -14.99 19.58
C GLY A 54 -0.57 -16.32 19.12
N PRO A 55 -1.39 -17.18 18.47
CA PRO A 55 -0.94 -18.47 17.98
C PRO A 55 0.05 -18.33 16.82
N ALA A 56 0.87 -19.36 16.61
CA ALA A 56 1.63 -19.50 15.39
C ALA A 56 0.68 -19.62 14.19
N LEU A 57 0.81 -18.69 13.24
CA LEU A 57 0.03 -18.70 12.01
C LEU A 57 0.78 -19.48 10.94
N ASP A 58 0.06 -20.29 10.18
CA ASP A 58 0.61 -20.99 9.01
C ASP A 58 1.27 -20.01 8.03
N PRO A 59 2.29 -20.40 7.26
CA PRO A 59 2.87 -19.52 6.24
C PRO A 59 1.82 -19.06 5.22
N TRP A 60 2.18 -18.05 4.43
CA TRP A 60 1.37 -17.68 3.27
C TRP A 60 1.34 -18.84 2.28
N THR A 61 0.24 -18.98 1.56
CA THR A 61 0.15 -19.95 0.48
C THR A 61 0.79 -19.38 -0.78
N GLN A 62 1.22 -20.23 -1.71
CA GLN A 62 1.75 -19.77 -3.01
C GLN A 62 0.77 -18.85 -3.74
N ALA A 63 -0.53 -19.14 -3.67
CA ALA A 63 -1.56 -18.28 -4.28
C ALA A 63 -1.65 -16.90 -3.63
N ASP A 64 -1.41 -16.80 -2.32
CA ASP A 64 -1.35 -15.51 -1.62
C ASP A 64 -0.12 -14.71 -2.03
N ASP A 65 1.02 -15.38 -2.19
CA ASP A 65 2.29 -14.78 -2.64
C ASP A 65 2.20 -14.30 -4.08
N ASP A 66 1.65 -15.11 -5.00
CA ASP A 66 1.47 -14.75 -6.42
C ASP A 66 0.57 -13.52 -6.57
N GLU A 67 -0.55 -13.50 -5.85
CA GLU A 67 -1.48 -12.38 -5.86
C GLU A 67 -0.84 -11.12 -5.24
N HIS A 68 -0.04 -11.29 -4.19
CA HIS A 68 0.69 -10.18 -3.58
C HIS A 68 1.73 -9.60 -4.54
N GLU A 69 2.51 -10.44 -5.22
CA GLU A 69 3.50 -9.98 -6.20
C GLU A 69 2.82 -9.27 -7.38
N ARG A 70 1.66 -9.76 -7.85
CA ARG A 70 0.86 -9.07 -8.88
C ARG A 70 0.43 -7.66 -8.44
N ARG A 71 -0.02 -7.51 -7.19
CA ARG A 71 -0.40 -6.19 -6.63
C ARG A 71 0.82 -5.31 -6.43
N MET A 72 1.94 -5.86 -5.94
CA MET A 72 3.21 -5.14 -5.82
C MET A 72 3.71 -4.65 -7.18
N ALA A 73 3.64 -5.46 -8.22
CA ALA A 73 3.97 -5.06 -9.58
C ALA A 73 3.10 -3.90 -10.08
N THR A 74 1.80 -3.93 -9.77
CA THR A 74 0.86 -2.84 -10.10
C THR A 74 1.23 -1.55 -9.37
N ALA A 75 1.56 -1.63 -8.07
CA ALA A 75 1.98 -0.48 -7.27
C ALA A 75 3.32 0.11 -7.77
N ARG A 76 4.28 -0.74 -8.14
CA ARG A 76 5.56 -0.32 -8.74
C ARG A 76 5.34 0.40 -10.07
N ALA A 77 4.54 -0.18 -10.97
CA ALA A 77 4.21 0.44 -12.26
C ALA A 77 3.52 1.81 -12.11
N ALA A 78 2.60 1.93 -11.14
CA ALA A 78 1.97 3.22 -10.83
C ALA A 78 3.00 4.25 -10.32
N ALA A 79 3.93 3.84 -9.46
CA ALA A 79 4.98 4.71 -8.94
C ALA A 79 5.94 5.18 -10.04
N GLU A 80 6.31 4.29 -10.96
CA GLU A 80 7.12 4.62 -12.14
C GLU A 80 6.39 5.61 -13.06
N ALA A 81 5.11 5.38 -13.34
CA ALA A 81 4.30 6.29 -14.14
C ALA A 81 4.21 7.69 -13.50
N ARG A 82 4.02 7.77 -12.18
CA ARG A 82 4.07 9.05 -11.45
C ARG A 82 5.44 9.71 -11.55
N GLN A 83 6.52 8.94 -11.45
CA GLN A 83 7.88 9.48 -11.58
C GLN A 83 8.14 10.03 -12.99
N ALA A 84 7.65 9.35 -14.04
CA ALA A 84 7.71 9.85 -15.40
C ALA A 84 6.90 11.14 -15.57
N ALA A 85 5.71 11.23 -14.96
CA ALA A 85 4.88 12.43 -14.97
C ALA A 85 5.55 13.63 -14.26
N LEU A 86 6.23 13.39 -13.12
CA LEU A 86 7.05 14.41 -12.44
C LEU A 86 8.11 14.98 -13.39
N THR A 87 8.89 14.09 -14.01
CA THR A 87 9.95 14.47 -14.94
C THR A 87 9.40 15.23 -16.15
N ALA A 88 8.29 14.77 -16.74
CA ALA A 88 7.65 15.44 -17.87
C ALA A 88 7.12 16.84 -17.52
N ALA A 89 6.71 17.06 -16.27
CA ALA A 89 6.30 18.37 -15.76
C ALA A 89 7.49 19.28 -15.38
N GLY A 90 8.73 18.82 -15.55
CA GLY A 90 9.93 19.56 -15.10
C GLY A 90 10.04 19.65 -13.58
N LEU A 91 9.28 18.82 -12.84
CA LEU A 91 9.27 18.80 -11.39
C LEU A 91 10.20 17.70 -10.86
N GLY A 92 10.99 18.02 -9.84
CA GLY A 92 11.79 17.04 -9.12
C GLY A 92 10.97 16.24 -8.10
N SER A 93 11.53 15.12 -7.62
CA SER A 93 10.98 14.31 -6.53
C SER A 93 11.37 14.82 -5.13
N GLY A 94 11.58 16.14 -5.00
CA GLY A 94 11.94 16.76 -3.73
C GLY A 94 10.83 16.59 -2.69
N TYR A 95 11.22 16.50 -1.42
CA TYR A 95 10.31 16.27 -0.29
C TYR A 95 9.04 17.14 -0.33
N THR A 96 9.19 18.44 -0.58
CA THR A 96 8.08 19.41 -0.62
C THR A 96 7.07 19.10 -1.74
N ILE A 97 7.54 18.70 -2.92
CA ILE A 97 6.68 18.34 -4.07
C ILE A 97 5.91 17.06 -3.75
N VAL A 98 6.61 16.05 -3.22
CA VAL A 98 5.99 14.76 -2.86
C VAL A 98 4.95 14.96 -1.76
N GLN A 99 5.26 15.77 -0.75
CA GLN A 99 4.31 16.09 0.32
C GLN A 99 3.09 16.84 -0.21
N ALA A 100 3.28 17.84 -1.08
CA ALA A 100 2.18 18.58 -1.70
C ALA A 100 1.30 17.66 -2.55
N LEU A 101 1.90 16.71 -3.28
CA LEU A 101 1.16 15.71 -4.05
C LEU A 101 0.30 14.81 -3.18
N HIS A 102 0.85 14.28 -2.08
CA HIS A 102 0.06 13.49 -1.15
C HIS A 102 -1.08 14.29 -0.54
N LEU A 103 -0.89 15.58 -0.24
CA LEU A 103 -1.96 16.43 0.29
C LEU A 103 -3.05 16.67 -0.75
N ALA A 104 -2.69 16.98 -2.01
CA ALA A 104 -3.64 17.21 -3.09
C ALA A 104 -4.39 15.94 -3.54
N ALA A 105 -3.75 14.78 -3.41
CA ALA A 105 -4.34 13.49 -3.76
C ALA A 105 -5.34 12.96 -2.71
N ARG A 106 -5.35 13.51 -1.49
CA ARG A 106 -6.26 13.07 -0.43
C ARG A 106 -7.71 13.20 -0.90
N PRO A 107 -8.58 12.21 -0.58
CA PRO A 107 -10.01 12.37 -0.76
C PRO A 107 -10.48 13.57 0.08
N ALA A 108 -11.39 14.37 -0.48
CA ALA A 108 -12.02 15.45 0.26
C ALA A 108 -12.64 14.86 1.52
N THR A 109 -12.30 15.42 2.68
CA THR A 109 -12.87 15.00 3.96
C THR A 109 -14.34 15.39 3.93
N VAL A 110 -15.23 14.40 3.94
CA VAL A 110 -16.68 14.59 4.11
C VAL A 110 -16.98 14.88 5.57
#